data_AF-A0A972X1M2-F1
#
_entry.id   AF-A0A972X1M2-F1
#
_cell.length_a   1.000
_cell.length_b   1.000
_cell.length_c   1.000
_cell.angle_alpha   90.00
_cell.angle_beta   90.00
_cell.angle_gamma   90.00
#
_symmetry.space_group_name_H-M   'P 1'
#
loop_
_entity.id
_entity.type
_entity.pdbx_description
1 polymer ?
#
loop_
_entity_poly.entity_id
_entity_poly.type
_entity_poly.pdbx_seq_one_letter_code
_entity_poly.pdbx_strand_id
1 'polypeptide(L)'
;MNHSKLIVRLIVLFLVSGGAGFTRSFSTTLTEEQEKALTGAMEELTDPVKRQENLKKDKKAAESDELVKEVGGEFSEEIYQLAAKVMETVASDAKGDPDKMEKILNKAAKDPASFAKTFSKDQKKILKQLGEKIERSKKPAIH
;
A
#
# COMPACT_ATOMS: atom_id res chain seq x y z
N MET A 1 -5.97 14.32 14.23
CA MET A 1 -4.88 13.59 13.52
C MET A 1 -5.34 13.37 12.09
N ASN A 2 -4.59 13.79 11.05
CA ASN A 2 -5.08 13.62 9.67
C ASN A 2 -5.01 12.14 9.28
N HIS A 3 -6.14 11.42 9.35
CA HIS A 3 -6.23 9.99 9.03
C HIS A 3 -5.73 9.69 7.62
N SER A 4 -5.90 10.60 6.65
CA SER A 4 -5.31 10.47 5.31
C SER A 4 -3.78 10.37 5.31
N LYS A 5 -3.07 11.10 6.17
CA LYS A 5 -1.59 10.98 6.26
C LYS A 5 -1.18 9.64 6.87
N LEU A 6 -1.96 9.17 7.84
CA LEU A 6 -1.74 7.88 8.49
C LEU A 6 -1.96 6.73 7.52
N ILE A 7 -3.06 6.75 6.74
CA ILE A 7 -3.35 5.74 5.71
C ILE A 7 -2.22 5.68 4.67
N VAL A 8 -1.73 6.82 4.16
CA VAL A 8 -0.63 6.80 3.17
C VAL A 8 0.64 6.23 3.78
N ARG A 9 0.95 6.57 5.04
CA ARG A 9 2.10 5.99 5.74
C ARG A 9 1.96 4.48 5.89
N LEU A 10 0.77 3.97 6.20
CA LEU A 10 0.51 2.53 6.32
C LEU A 10 0.63 1.81 4.99
N ILE A 11 0.08 2.38 3.92
CA ILE A 11 0.22 1.84 2.56
C ILE A 11 1.70 1.70 2.21
N VAL A 12 2.49 2.75 2.43
CA VAL A 12 3.91 2.72 2.11
C VAL A 12 4.67 1.72 2.99
N LEU A 13 4.38 1.67 4.30
CA LEU A 13 4.94 0.66 5.19
C LEU A 13 4.58 -0.76 4.74
N PHE A 14 3.34 -1.00 4.33
CA PHE A 14 2.92 -2.32 3.86
C PHE A 14 3.64 -2.72 2.57
N LEU A 15 3.78 -1.78 1.62
CA LEU A 15 4.48 -2.00 0.35
C LEU A 15 6.00 -2.22 0.53
N VAL A 16 6.64 -1.52 1.47
CA VAL A 16 8.08 -1.66 1.76
C VAL A 16 8.36 -2.90 2.61
N SER A 17 7.47 -3.24 3.55
CA SER A 17 7.69 -4.29 4.54
C SER A 17 7.23 -5.68 4.12
N GLY A 18 6.29 -5.81 3.17
CA GLY A 18 5.54 -7.07 3.04
C GLY A 18 5.15 -7.54 1.65
N GLY A 19 5.62 -6.91 0.57
CA GLY A 19 5.54 -7.55 -0.74
C GLY A 19 6.66 -8.58 -0.86
N ALA A 20 6.41 -9.87 -0.57
CA ALA A 20 7.43 -10.92 -0.66
C ALA A 20 7.96 -11.18 -2.10
N GLY A 21 7.46 -10.45 -3.10
CA GLY A 21 8.04 -10.36 -4.44
C GLY A 21 8.80 -9.07 -4.75
N PHE A 22 8.68 -8.01 -3.93
CA PHE A 22 9.14 -6.67 -4.31
C PHE A 22 10.65 -6.42 -4.12
N THR A 23 11.31 -7.13 -3.22
CA THR A 23 12.75 -6.92 -2.96
C THR A 23 13.65 -8.05 -3.45
N ARG A 24 13.09 -9.13 -4.04
CA ARG A 24 13.87 -10.36 -4.27
C ARG A 24 14.22 -10.72 -5.72
N SER A 25 13.56 -10.18 -6.76
CA SER A 25 13.81 -10.65 -8.15
C SER A 25 13.79 -9.57 -9.24
N PHE A 26 13.96 -8.32 -8.83
CA PHE A 26 13.67 -7.20 -9.69
C PHE A 26 14.98 -6.72 -10.36
N SER A 27 15.51 -7.54 -11.27
CA SER A 27 16.71 -7.26 -12.08
C SER A 27 16.53 -6.05 -13.01
N THR A 28 17.64 -5.49 -13.49
CA THR A 28 17.76 -4.23 -14.26
C THR A 28 17.13 -4.23 -15.68
N THR A 29 16.23 -5.16 -16.00
CA THR A 29 15.57 -5.27 -17.32
C THR A 29 14.09 -5.62 -17.17
N LEU A 30 13.20 -4.84 -17.78
CA LEU A 30 11.77 -5.18 -17.89
C LEU A 30 11.61 -6.48 -18.66
N THR A 31 11.23 -7.54 -17.96
CA THR A 31 10.81 -8.81 -18.56
C THR A 31 9.32 -9.04 -18.25
N GLU A 32 8.63 -9.87 -19.03
CA GLU A 32 7.26 -10.33 -18.73
C GLU A 32 7.13 -10.91 -17.31
N GLU A 33 8.23 -11.41 -16.75
CA GLU A 33 8.33 -11.93 -15.39
C GLU A 33 8.12 -10.83 -14.33
N GLN A 34 8.51 -9.60 -14.62
CA GLN A 34 8.33 -8.44 -13.73
C GLN A 34 6.90 -7.92 -13.75
N GLU A 35 6.24 -7.90 -14.91
CA GLU A 35 4.79 -7.60 -14.99
C GLU A 35 3.97 -8.64 -14.23
N LYS A 36 4.36 -9.93 -14.33
CA LYS A 36 3.74 -11.01 -13.56
C LYS A 36 4.02 -10.88 -12.07
N ALA A 37 5.23 -10.51 -11.65
CA ALA A 37 5.57 -10.30 -10.25
C ALA A 37 4.80 -9.11 -9.65
N LEU A 38 4.64 -8.03 -10.41
CA LEU A 38 3.83 -6.88 -10.02
C LEU A 38 2.34 -7.24 -9.91
N THR A 39 1.80 -7.94 -10.91
CA THR A 39 0.41 -8.39 -10.90
C THR A 39 0.16 -9.35 -9.75
N GLY A 40 1.07 -10.29 -9.51
CA GLY A 40 1.02 -11.21 -8.38
C GLY A 40 1.06 -10.47 -7.04
N ALA A 41 1.93 -9.46 -6.89
CA ALA A 41 1.95 -8.62 -5.69
C ALA A 41 0.64 -7.84 -5.51
N MET A 42 0.07 -7.27 -6.58
CA MET A 42 -1.23 -6.59 -6.51
C MET A 42 -2.37 -7.56 -6.16
N GLU A 43 -2.35 -8.77 -6.70
CA GLU A 43 -3.30 -9.83 -6.33
C GLU A 43 -3.15 -10.21 -4.87
N GLU A 44 -1.93 -10.39 -4.35
CA GLU A 44 -1.67 -10.65 -2.93
C GLU A 44 -2.18 -9.51 -2.04
N LEU A 45 -2.12 -8.26 -2.51
CA LEU A 45 -2.70 -7.12 -1.80
C LEU A 45 -4.23 -7.20 -1.77
N THR A 46 -4.89 -7.66 -2.83
CA THR A 46 -6.37 -7.66 -2.93
C THR A 46 -7.06 -8.96 -2.58
N ASP A 47 -6.33 -10.08 -2.52
CA ASP A 47 -6.84 -11.40 -2.16
C ASP A 47 -6.50 -11.69 -0.69
N PRO A 48 -7.50 -11.71 0.21
CA PRO A 48 -7.28 -11.93 1.63
C PRO A 48 -6.58 -13.26 1.95
N VAL A 49 -6.82 -14.30 1.15
CA VAL A 49 -6.23 -15.63 1.39
C VAL A 49 -4.75 -15.59 1.06
N LYS A 50 -4.38 -15.11 -0.14
CA LYS A 50 -2.98 -14.95 -0.54
C LYS A 50 -2.23 -14.00 0.39
N ARG A 51 -2.87 -12.90 0.81
CA ARG A 51 -2.33 -11.97 1.81
C ARG A 51 -1.96 -12.73 3.08
N GLN A 52 -2.90 -13.47 3.68
CA GLN A 52 -2.66 -14.22 4.92
C GLN A 52 -1.56 -15.28 4.78
N GLU A 53 -1.44 -15.93 3.62
CA GLU A 53 -0.32 -16.85 3.37
C GLU A 53 1.03 -16.15 3.32
N ASN A 54 1.07 -14.95 2.76
CA ASN A 54 2.28 -14.13 2.71
C ASN A 54 2.68 -13.60 4.11
N LEU A 55 1.70 -13.16 4.92
CA LEU A 55 1.96 -12.71 6.30
C LEU A 55 2.59 -13.81 7.18
N LYS A 56 2.28 -15.09 6.93
CA LYS A 56 2.91 -16.21 7.65
C LYS A 56 4.39 -16.38 7.34
N LYS A 57 4.83 -15.92 6.17
CA LYS A 57 6.20 -16.07 5.66
C LYS A 57 7.07 -14.84 5.92
N ASP A 58 6.45 -13.69 6.17
CA ASP A 58 7.13 -12.42 6.40
C ASP A 58 6.60 -11.71 7.65
N LYS A 59 7.45 -11.68 8.69
CA LYS A 59 7.14 -11.02 9.97
C LYS A 59 6.90 -9.52 9.82
N LYS A 60 7.63 -8.84 8.92
CA LYS A 60 7.45 -7.40 8.70
C LYS A 60 6.16 -7.13 7.94
N ALA A 61 5.76 -8.03 7.03
CA ALA A 61 4.45 -7.98 6.41
C ALA A 61 3.34 -8.10 7.46
N ALA A 62 3.47 -9.05 8.40
CA ALA A 62 2.52 -9.24 9.50
C ALA A 62 2.41 -8.01 10.41
N GLU A 63 3.53 -7.40 10.80
CA GLU A 63 3.54 -6.17 11.60
C GLU A 63 2.85 -5.00 10.88
N SER A 64 3.12 -4.83 9.58
CA SER A 64 2.43 -3.80 8.79
C SER A 64 0.93 -4.11 8.60
N ASP A 65 0.54 -5.38 8.47
CA ASP A 65 -0.87 -5.80 8.40
C ASP A 65 -1.63 -5.49 9.69
N GLU A 66 -1.03 -5.75 10.85
CA GLU A 66 -1.59 -5.40 12.15
C GLU A 66 -1.83 -3.89 12.26
N LEU A 67 -0.88 -3.07 11.83
CA LEU A 67 -1.05 -1.61 11.83
C LEU A 67 -2.16 -1.15 10.88
N VAL A 68 -2.30 -1.79 9.71
CA VAL A 68 -3.41 -1.52 8.79
C VAL A 68 -4.75 -1.86 9.46
N LYS A 69 -4.84 -3.00 10.14
CA LYS A 69 -6.05 -3.43 10.86
C LYS A 69 -6.38 -2.56 12.06
N GLU A 70 -5.39 -2.13 12.82
CA GLU A 70 -5.57 -1.25 13.99
C GLU A 70 -6.09 0.14 13.57
N VAL A 71 -5.61 0.65 12.45
CA VAL A 71 -6.02 1.97 11.95
C VAL A 71 -7.30 1.90 11.15
N GLY A 72 -7.41 0.94 10.24
CA GLY A 72 -8.54 0.78 9.33
C GLY A 72 -9.75 0.10 9.95
N GLY A 73 -9.56 -0.83 10.88
CA GLY A 73 -10.65 -1.63 11.46
C GLY A 73 -11.45 -2.34 10.35
N GLU A 74 -12.75 -2.10 10.32
CA GLU A 74 -13.65 -2.58 9.25
C GLU A 74 -13.27 -2.07 7.85
N PHE A 75 -12.55 -0.95 7.74
CA PHE A 75 -12.14 -0.35 6.47
C PHE A 75 -10.77 -0.81 5.98
N SER A 76 -10.17 -1.82 6.61
CA SER A 76 -8.85 -2.34 6.22
C SER A 76 -8.82 -2.81 4.77
N GLU A 77 -9.90 -3.42 4.27
CA GLU A 77 -9.98 -3.87 2.88
C GLU A 77 -9.92 -2.71 1.87
N GLU A 78 -10.55 -1.58 2.19
CA GLU A 78 -10.45 -0.37 1.37
C GLU A 78 -9.02 0.20 1.37
N ILE A 79 -8.26 0.03 2.46
CA ILE A 79 -6.84 0.43 2.53
C ILE A 79 -6.00 -0.44 1.59
N TYR A 80 -6.19 -1.77 1.59
CA TYR A 80 -5.44 -2.65 0.69
C TYR A 80 -5.78 -2.42 -0.79
N GLN A 81 -7.05 -2.15 -1.11
CA GLN A 81 -7.45 -1.77 -2.47
C GLN A 81 -6.80 -0.46 -2.91
N LEU A 82 -6.71 0.53 -2.01
CA LEU A 82 -6.00 1.77 -2.29
C LEU A 82 -4.49 1.51 -2.46
N ALA A 83 -3.90 0.63 -1.66
CA ALA A 83 -2.50 0.22 -1.80
C ALA A 83 -2.21 -0.39 -3.17
N ALA A 84 -3.08 -1.29 -3.65
CA ALA A 84 -2.95 -1.89 -4.99
C ALA A 84 -2.97 -0.82 -6.10
N LYS A 85 -3.93 0.12 -6.05
CA LYS A 85 -3.99 1.23 -7.03
C LYS A 85 -2.76 2.14 -6.98
N VAL A 86 -2.23 2.39 -5.78
CA VAL A 86 -1.00 3.17 -5.62
C VAL A 86 0.20 2.41 -6.19
N MET A 87 0.26 1.10 -6.01
CA MET A 87 1.32 0.26 -6.57
C MET A 87 1.32 0.30 -8.11
N GLU A 88 0.16 0.31 -8.74
CA GLU A 88 0.00 0.52 -10.19
C GLU A 88 0.61 1.87 -10.64
N THR A 89 0.38 2.93 -9.85
CA THR A 89 0.96 4.26 -10.14
C THR A 89 2.47 4.26 -9.98
N VAL A 90 2.99 3.63 -8.92
CA VAL A 90 4.43 3.49 -8.70
C VAL A 90 5.08 2.72 -9.85
N ALA A 91 4.46 1.63 -10.31
CA ALA A 91 4.95 0.86 -11.43
C ALA A 91 4.94 1.65 -12.73
N SER A 92 3.86 2.39 -13.00
CA SER A 92 3.73 3.25 -14.17
C SER A 92 4.77 4.38 -14.18
N ASP A 93 4.95 5.07 -13.05
CA ASP A 93 5.95 6.14 -12.88
C ASP A 93 7.39 5.62 -13.03
N ALA A 94 7.63 4.41 -12.52
CA ALA A 94 8.90 3.72 -12.69
C ALA A 94 9.08 3.13 -14.10
N LYS A 95 8.02 3.10 -14.93
CA LYS A 95 7.97 2.37 -16.21
C LYS A 95 8.35 0.90 -16.04
N GLY A 96 7.92 0.27 -14.94
CA GLY A 96 8.27 -1.10 -14.54
C GLY A 96 9.70 -1.27 -14.02
N ASP A 97 10.51 -0.21 -13.95
CA ASP A 97 11.89 -0.28 -13.47
C ASP A 97 11.91 -0.48 -11.94
N PRO A 98 12.39 -1.61 -11.45
CA PRO A 98 12.21 -1.92 -10.05
C PRO A 98 13.09 -1.10 -9.10
N ASP A 99 14.30 -0.72 -9.52
CA ASP A 99 15.16 0.17 -8.76
C ASP A 99 14.49 1.54 -8.61
N LYS A 100 13.76 1.97 -9.63
CA LYS A 100 12.97 3.21 -9.54
C LYS A 100 11.76 3.03 -8.64
N MET A 101 11.04 1.91 -8.73
CA MET A 101 9.92 1.63 -7.83
C MET A 101 10.38 1.63 -6.37
N GLU A 102 11.51 0.98 -6.07
CA GLU A 102 12.08 0.92 -4.72
C GLU A 102 12.48 2.32 -4.25
N LYS A 103 13.11 3.13 -5.12
CA LYS A 103 13.43 4.53 -4.81
C LYS A 103 12.19 5.38 -4.55
N ILE A 104 11.10 5.18 -5.30
CA ILE A 104 9.84 5.88 -5.09
C ILE A 104 9.25 5.50 -3.72
N LEU A 105 9.18 4.21 -3.40
CA LEU A 105 8.65 3.72 -2.13
C LEU A 105 9.52 4.13 -0.94
N ASN A 106 10.84 4.06 -1.07
CA ASN A 106 11.78 4.53 -0.04
C ASN A 106 11.67 6.04 0.20
N LYS A 107 11.45 6.85 -0.85
CA LYS A 107 11.15 8.28 -0.69
C LYS A 107 9.80 8.50 -0.04
N ALA A 108 8.79 7.73 -0.43
CA ALA A 108 7.47 7.78 0.16
C ALA A 108 7.47 7.40 1.64
N ALA A 109 8.35 6.49 2.07
CA ALA A 109 8.46 6.06 3.46
C ALA A 109 9.01 7.19 4.34
N LYS A 110 9.90 8.02 3.78
CA LYS A 110 10.47 9.20 4.43
C LYS A 110 9.52 10.39 4.41
N ASP A 111 8.76 10.56 3.34
CA ASP A 111 7.77 11.64 3.19
C ASP A 111 6.45 11.16 2.57
N PRO A 112 5.58 10.53 3.38
CA PRO A 112 4.29 10.03 2.90
C PRO A 112 3.33 11.17 2.53
N ALA A 113 3.52 12.37 3.08
CA ALA A 113 2.67 13.51 2.77
C ALA A 113 2.94 14.07 1.38
N SER A 114 4.22 14.12 0.96
CA SER A 114 4.59 14.48 -0.40
C SER A 114 4.23 13.38 -1.40
N PHE A 115 4.36 12.11 -1.02
CA PHE A 115 3.92 11.00 -1.87
C PHE A 115 2.41 11.04 -2.15
N ALA A 116 1.58 11.37 -1.15
CA ALA A 116 0.14 11.56 -1.37
C ALA A 116 -0.20 12.62 -2.43
N LYS A 117 0.73 13.54 -2.75
CA LYS A 117 0.53 14.55 -3.80
C LYS A 117 0.70 13.97 -5.20
N THR A 118 1.43 12.87 -5.38
CA THR A 118 1.59 12.20 -6.68
C THR A 118 0.35 11.39 -7.07
N PHE A 119 -0.53 11.13 -6.11
CA PHE A 119 -1.74 10.35 -6.33
C PHE A 119 -2.66 11.03 -7.37
N SER A 120 -3.35 10.20 -8.15
CA SER A 120 -4.38 10.63 -9.08
C SER A 120 -5.54 11.31 -8.33
N LYS A 121 -6.40 12.04 -9.07
CA LYS A 121 -7.59 12.68 -8.47
C LYS A 121 -8.49 11.66 -7.79
N ASP A 122 -8.63 10.48 -8.39
CA ASP A 122 -9.47 9.40 -7.87
C ASP A 122 -8.87 8.78 -6.60
N GLN A 123 -7.55 8.52 -6.59
CA GLN A 123 -6.86 8.02 -5.40
C GLN A 123 -6.94 9.02 -4.24
N LYS A 124 -6.79 10.33 -4.51
CA LYS A 124 -6.96 11.37 -3.49
C LYS A 124 -8.38 11.43 -2.96
N LYS A 125 -9.39 11.22 -3.81
CA LYS A 125 -10.80 11.17 -3.41
C LYS A 125 -11.06 9.96 -2.49
N ILE A 126 -10.60 8.77 -2.89
CA ILE A 126 -10.71 7.55 -2.07
C ILE A 126 -10.00 7.74 -0.73
N LEU A 127 -8.77 8.25 -0.74
CA LEU A 127 -8.00 8.53 0.47
C LEU A 127 -8.71 9.49 1.43
N LYS A 128 -9.35 10.54 0.89
CA LYS A 128 -10.11 11.49 1.68
C LYS A 128 -11.35 10.82 2.28
N GLN A 129 -12.13 10.12 1.47
CA GLN A 129 -13.34 9.42 1.92
C GLN A 129 -13.03 8.38 2.99
N LEU A 130 -11.95 7.61 2.80
CA LEU A 130 -11.49 6.59 3.73
C LEU A 130 -11.01 7.22 5.05
N GLY A 131 -10.27 8.34 4.97
CA GLY A 131 -9.87 9.11 6.13
C GLY A 131 -11.07 9.59 6.96
N GLU A 132 -12.10 10.12 6.30
CA GLU A 132 -13.33 10.55 6.98
C GLU A 132 -14.14 9.38 7.57
N LYS A 133 -14.21 8.23 6.88
CA LYS A 133 -14.87 7.02 7.39
C LYS A 133 -14.21 6.53 8.68
N ILE A 134 -12.88 6.41 8.67
CA ILE A 134 -12.10 5.97 9.84
C ILE A 134 -12.21 6.98 10.99
N GLU A 135 -12.20 8.28 10.69
CA GLU A 135 -12.40 9.31 11.71
C GLU A 135 -13.79 9.22 12.35
N ARG A 136 -14.83 8.97 11.54
CA ARG A 136 -16.20 8.79 12.02
C ARG A 136 -16.37 7.52 12.86
N SER A 137 -15.75 6.40 12.48
CA SER A 137 -15.86 5.16 13.26
C SER A 137 -15.06 5.18 14.56
N LYS A 138 -13.94 5.93 14.62
CA LYS A 138 -13.14 6.10 15.85
C LYS A 138 -13.70 7.14 16.81
N LYS A 139 -14.51 8.09 16.33
CA LYS A 139 -15.17 9.07 17.20
C LYS A 139 -16.38 8.39 17.85
N PRO A 140 -16.39 8.18 19.19
CA PRO A 140 -17.59 7.68 19.84
C PRO A 140 -18.73 8.66 19.54
N ALA A 141 -19.86 8.13 19.05
CA ALA A 141 -21.08 8.90 18.95
C ALA A 141 -21.44 9.36 20.36
N ILE A 142 -21.14 10.62 20.68
CA ILE A 142 -21.72 11.27 21.85
C ILE A 142 -23.16 11.56 21.47
N HIS A 143 -24.05 10.63 21.84
CA HIS A 143 -25.48 10.84 21.94
C HIS A 143 -25.91 10.52 23.37
#